data_AF-Q1V1R0-F1
#
_entry.id   AF-Q1V1R0-F1
#
_cell.length_a   1.000
_cell.length_b   1.000
_cell.length_c   1.000
_cell.angle_alpha   90.00
_cell.angle_beta   90.00
_cell.angle_gamma   90.00
#
_symmetry.space_group_name_H-M   'P 1'
#
loop_
_entity.id
_entity.type
_entity.pdbx_description
1 polymer ?
#
loop_
_entity_poly.entity_id
_entity_poly.type
_entity_poly.pdbx_seq_one_letter_code
_entity_poly.pdbx_strand_id
1 'polypeptide(L)'
;MNIDIKLHTSDLPEDLDLGNIIAVDGEFMGLNVKRDPLCLIQISTGNSDAHIIQLDREKYDAPNLNKVLSDESITKIFHYGRADMAHIKHYLKTETNNILDTKIASKLARSYSDSHSLKTLIKEFMNVDVSKQFQSSDFGGELSPAQLKYCANDVIYLHKIHEELNKILVREKRIDLYKSCLAFLKTRVDLDLALFKDDIWSH
;
A
#
# COMPACT_ATOMS: atom_id res chain seq x y z
N MET A 1 -7.74 -16.55 -12.22
CA MET A 1 -8.71 -15.72 -11.47
C MET A 1 -8.96 -14.49 -12.32
N ASN A 2 -10.22 -14.16 -12.61
CA ASN A 2 -10.53 -12.93 -13.35
C ASN A 2 -10.57 -11.80 -12.33
N ILE A 3 -9.77 -10.75 -12.54
CA ILE A 3 -9.70 -9.60 -11.62
C ILE A 3 -10.59 -8.51 -12.21
N ASP A 4 -11.52 -7.98 -11.41
CA ASP A 4 -12.35 -6.84 -11.80
C ASP A 4 -11.56 -5.54 -11.62
N ILE A 5 -11.03 -4.98 -12.71
CA ILE A 5 -10.18 -3.78 -12.67
C ILE A 5 -10.98 -2.57 -13.15
N LYS A 6 -11.06 -1.55 -12.30
CA LYS A 6 -11.74 -0.28 -12.57
C LYS A 6 -10.74 0.87 -12.49
N LEU A 7 -10.63 1.64 -13.56
CA LEU A 7 -9.85 2.88 -13.60
C LEU A 7 -10.78 4.06 -13.29
N HIS A 8 -10.41 4.88 -12.32
CA HIS A 8 -11.07 6.12 -11.94
C HIS A 8 -10.13 7.29 -12.18
N THR A 9 -10.67 8.39 -12.70
CA THR A 9 -9.91 9.62 -12.94
C THR A 9 -10.13 10.59 -11.79
N SER A 10 -9.05 11.13 -11.25
CA SER A 10 -8.97 12.12 -10.17
C SER A 10 -9.41 11.65 -8.78
N ASP A 11 -10.52 10.93 -8.63
CA ASP A 11 -11.06 10.52 -7.32
C ASP A 11 -11.84 9.21 -7.39
N LEU A 12 -12.22 8.67 -6.22
CA LEU A 12 -13.18 7.59 -6.07
C LEU A 12 -14.62 8.06 -6.33
N PRO A 13 -15.50 7.19 -6.87
CA PRO A 13 -16.93 7.43 -6.90
C PRO A 13 -17.51 7.60 -5.48
N GLU A 14 -18.45 8.52 -5.31
CA GLU A 14 -19.02 8.87 -3.99
C GLU A 14 -19.76 7.71 -3.32
N ASP A 15 -20.52 6.93 -4.09
CA ASP A 15 -21.35 5.82 -3.58
C ASP A 15 -20.63 4.46 -3.57
N LEU A 16 -19.31 4.44 -3.70
CA LEU A 16 -18.56 3.19 -3.74
C LEU A 16 -18.38 2.61 -2.33
N ASP A 17 -19.03 1.47 -2.07
CA ASP A 17 -18.78 0.68 -0.86
C ASP A 17 -17.52 -0.19 -1.03
N LEU A 18 -16.50 0.13 -0.24
CA LEU A 18 -15.23 -0.60 -0.18
C LEU A 18 -15.15 -1.55 1.02
N GLY A 19 -16.15 -1.54 1.90
CA GLY A 19 -16.12 -2.18 3.21
C GLY A 19 -15.10 -1.55 4.18
N ASN A 20 -14.85 -2.24 5.29
CA ASN A 20 -14.05 -1.71 6.41
C ASN A 20 -12.58 -2.17 6.42
N ILE A 21 -12.16 -2.96 5.43
CA ILE A 21 -10.78 -3.42 5.31
C ILE A 21 -10.41 -3.40 3.83
N ILE A 22 -9.48 -2.54 3.48
CA ILE A 22 -9.00 -2.37 2.12
C ILE A 22 -7.50 -2.61 2.03
N ALA A 23 -7.06 -3.10 0.89
CA ALA A 23 -5.65 -3.15 0.52
C ALA A 23 -5.32 -1.90 -0.29
N VAL A 24 -4.17 -1.28 -0.03
CA VAL A 24 -3.77 -0.02 -0.65
C VAL A 24 -2.30 -0.10 -1.08
N ASP A 25 -2.01 0.47 -2.24
CA ASP A 25 -0.67 0.70 -2.76
C ASP A 25 -0.66 2.05 -3.51
N GLY A 26 0.51 2.56 -3.88
CA GLY A 26 0.64 3.75 -4.72
C GLY A 26 1.77 3.65 -5.73
N GLU A 27 1.58 4.26 -6.90
CA GLU A 27 2.68 4.44 -7.88
C GLU A 27 3.12 5.89 -7.93
N PHE A 28 4.42 6.06 -8.10
CA PHE A 28 5.10 7.35 -8.11
C PHE A 28 6.05 7.44 -9.30
N MET A 29 6.48 8.64 -9.67
CA MET A 29 7.55 8.81 -10.68
C MET A 29 8.94 8.39 -10.17
N GLY A 30 9.05 8.01 -8.89
CA GLY A 30 10.29 7.71 -8.18
C GLY A 30 10.09 7.81 -6.66
N LEU A 31 11.15 7.62 -5.88
CA LEU A 31 11.04 7.51 -4.41
C LEU A 31 11.37 8.81 -3.65
N ASN A 32 11.71 9.90 -4.34
CA ASN A 32 11.92 11.19 -3.69
C ASN A 32 10.60 11.95 -3.62
N VAL A 33 9.92 11.88 -2.46
CA VAL A 33 8.60 12.47 -2.20
C VAL A 33 8.44 13.93 -2.64
N LYS A 34 9.50 14.75 -2.60
CA LYS A 34 9.41 16.18 -3.01
C LYS A 34 9.60 16.40 -4.51
N ARG A 35 10.23 15.44 -5.19
CA ARG A 35 10.58 15.53 -6.62
C ARG A 35 9.65 14.67 -7.48
N ASP A 36 9.22 13.53 -6.96
CA ASP A 36 8.60 12.45 -7.70
C ASP A 36 7.10 12.38 -7.34
N PRO A 37 6.20 12.86 -8.23
CA PRO A 37 4.77 12.91 -7.99
C PRO A 37 4.12 11.57 -7.67
N LEU A 38 3.11 11.61 -6.80
CA LEU A 38 2.13 10.53 -6.65
C LEU A 38 1.26 10.49 -7.91
N CYS A 39 1.28 9.37 -8.63
CA CYS A 39 0.57 9.23 -9.91
C CYS A 39 -0.80 8.59 -9.73
N LEU A 40 -0.87 7.51 -8.95
CA LEU A 40 -2.11 6.80 -8.70
C LEU A 40 -2.09 6.11 -7.35
N ILE A 41 -3.28 5.76 -6.87
CA ILE A 41 -3.50 4.89 -5.72
C ILE A 41 -4.33 3.69 -6.18
N GLN A 42 -3.95 2.50 -5.77
CA GLN A 42 -4.72 1.28 -5.98
C GLN A 42 -5.44 0.89 -4.69
N ILE A 43 -6.68 0.42 -4.82
CA ILE A 43 -7.48 -0.10 -3.71
C ILE A 43 -8.07 -1.45 -4.10
N SER A 44 -8.06 -2.42 -3.20
CA SER A 44 -8.84 -3.66 -3.33
C SER A 44 -9.69 -3.90 -2.09
N THR A 45 -10.91 -4.40 -2.27
CA THR A 45 -11.77 -4.86 -1.15
C THR A 45 -11.42 -6.28 -0.69
N GLY A 46 -10.51 -6.97 -1.39
CA GLY A 46 -10.17 -8.37 -1.14
C GLY A 46 -11.08 -9.36 -1.88
N ASN A 47 -12.00 -8.87 -2.71
CA ASN A 47 -12.97 -9.69 -3.46
C ASN A 47 -12.56 -9.90 -4.93
N SER A 48 -11.25 -9.98 -5.18
CA SER A 48 -10.66 -10.05 -6.54
C SER A 48 -11.00 -8.85 -7.42
N ASP A 49 -11.13 -7.68 -6.81
CA ASP A 49 -11.37 -6.38 -7.43
C ASP A 49 -10.18 -5.43 -7.21
N ALA A 50 -9.97 -4.50 -8.14
CA ALA A 50 -9.00 -3.43 -8.00
C ALA A 50 -9.55 -2.12 -8.56
N HIS A 51 -9.61 -1.10 -7.72
CA HIS A 51 -9.95 0.28 -8.04
C HIS A 51 -8.64 1.05 -8.17
N ILE A 52 -8.30 1.50 -9.38
CA ILE A 52 -7.09 2.26 -9.68
C ILE A 52 -7.51 3.71 -9.87
N ILE A 53 -7.07 4.60 -8.98
CA ILE A 53 -7.41 6.01 -8.98
C ILE A 53 -6.21 6.77 -9.56
N GLN A 54 -6.28 7.16 -10.82
CA GLN A 54 -5.26 7.98 -11.46
C GLN A 54 -5.49 9.45 -11.11
N LEU A 55 -4.54 10.05 -10.39
CA LEU A 55 -4.70 11.39 -9.81
C LEU A 55 -4.40 12.50 -10.82
N ASP A 56 -5.14 13.60 -10.70
CA ASP A 56 -4.76 14.86 -11.33
C ASP A 56 -3.56 15.44 -10.57
N ARG A 57 -2.36 15.35 -11.17
CA ARG A 57 -1.10 15.77 -10.54
C ARG A 57 -0.92 17.29 -10.44
N GLU A 58 -1.80 18.08 -11.05
CA GLU A 58 -1.79 19.54 -10.87
C GLU A 58 -2.60 19.94 -9.62
N LYS A 59 -3.71 19.25 -9.36
CA LYS A 59 -4.68 19.65 -8.33
C LYS A 59 -4.68 18.78 -7.08
N TYR A 60 -4.50 17.47 -7.25
CA TYR A 60 -4.65 16.47 -6.18
C TYR A 60 -5.97 16.57 -5.41
N ASP A 61 -7.05 16.93 -6.12
CA ASP A 61 -8.40 17.03 -5.56
C ASP A 61 -9.11 15.68 -5.60
N ALA A 62 -8.96 14.91 -4.51
CA ALA A 62 -9.52 13.57 -4.34
C ALA A 62 -10.24 13.42 -2.98
N PRO A 63 -11.31 14.18 -2.73
CA PRO A 63 -11.98 14.21 -1.42
C PRO A 63 -12.53 12.84 -0.97
N ASN A 64 -13.03 12.00 -1.88
CA ASN A 64 -13.59 10.69 -1.52
C ASN A 64 -12.48 9.70 -1.15
N LEU A 65 -11.38 9.68 -1.91
CA LEU A 65 -10.17 8.96 -1.55
C LEU A 65 -9.64 9.43 -0.18
N ASN A 66 -9.57 10.74 0.04
CA ASN A 66 -9.09 11.31 1.30
C ASN A 66 -9.96 10.91 2.50
N LYS A 67 -11.29 10.87 2.35
CA LYS A 67 -12.20 10.35 3.38
C LYS A 67 -11.84 8.91 3.75
N VAL A 68 -11.70 8.02 2.76
CA VAL A 68 -11.39 6.60 2.98
C VAL A 68 -10.01 6.40 3.65
N LEU A 69 -8.99 7.13 3.20
CA LEU A 69 -7.63 7.02 3.74
C LEU A 69 -7.55 7.51 5.19
N SER A 70 -8.26 8.59 5.53
CA SER A 70 -8.26 9.18 6.86
C SER A 70 -9.26 8.57 7.84
N ASP A 71 -10.23 7.79 7.38
CA ASP A 71 -11.22 7.14 8.24
C ASP A 71 -10.57 6.11 9.17
N GLU A 72 -10.75 6.26 10.48
CA GLU A 72 -10.22 5.32 11.48
C GLU A 72 -10.99 3.99 11.52
N SER A 73 -12.24 3.97 11.08
CA SER A 73 -13.08 2.77 11.02
C SER A 73 -12.70 1.83 9.86
N ILE A 74 -12.03 2.36 8.83
CA ILE A 74 -11.55 1.60 7.68
C ILE A 74 -10.08 1.22 7.90
N THR A 75 -9.77 -0.07 7.86
CA THR A 75 -8.41 -0.58 7.98
C THR A 75 -7.72 -0.59 6.61
N LYS A 76 -6.50 -0.03 6.51
CA LYS A 76 -5.71 -0.02 5.27
C LYS A 76 -4.53 -0.97 5.36
N ILE A 77 -4.49 -1.98 4.51
CA ILE A 77 -3.40 -2.96 4.41
C ILE A 77 -2.44 -2.53 3.31
N PHE A 78 -1.20 -2.23 3.68
CA PHE A 78 -0.11 -1.94 2.75
C PHE A 78 0.91 -3.08 2.70
N HIS A 79 1.79 -3.04 1.70
CA HIS A 79 3.07 -3.74 1.73
C HIS A 79 4.20 -2.73 1.65
N TYR A 80 4.83 -2.40 2.80
CA TYR A 80 5.79 -1.29 2.91
C TYR A 80 5.17 0.11 2.82
N GLY A 81 4.08 0.35 3.54
CA GLY A 81 3.30 1.59 3.50
C GLY A 81 4.06 2.86 3.87
N ARG A 82 5.31 2.76 4.37
CA ARG A 82 6.17 3.91 4.68
C ARG A 82 6.29 4.88 3.50
N ALA A 83 6.51 4.37 2.28
CA ALA A 83 6.68 5.21 1.10
C ALA A 83 5.34 5.80 0.63
N ASP A 84 4.30 4.96 0.60
CA ASP A 84 2.94 5.33 0.19
C ASP A 84 2.38 6.44 1.07
N MET A 85 2.40 6.23 2.40
CA MET A 85 1.91 7.20 3.38
C MET A 85 2.65 8.54 3.29
N ALA A 86 3.95 8.53 2.98
CA ALA A 86 4.71 9.77 2.80
C ALA A 86 4.24 10.55 1.58
N HIS A 87 4.00 9.88 0.44
CA HIS A 87 3.49 10.51 -0.77
C HIS A 87 2.03 10.96 -0.61
N ILE A 88 1.17 10.14 0.01
CA ILE A 88 -0.21 10.50 0.33
C ILE A 88 -0.24 11.77 1.20
N LYS A 89 0.54 11.79 2.29
CA LYS A 89 0.62 12.96 3.17
C LYS A 89 1.15 14.20 2.45
N HIS A 90 2.16 14.03 1.59
CA HIS A 90 2.75 15.15 0.87
C HIS A 90 1.85 15.72 -0.23
N TYR A 91 1.25 14.88 -1.07
CA TYR A 91 0.51 15.30 -2.26
C TYR A 91 -0.98 15.49 -1.99
N LEU A 92 -1.64 14.50 -1.37
CA LEU A 92 -3.07 14.55 -1.05
C LEU A 92 -3.40 15.30 0.25
N LYS A 93 -2.38 15.76 0.99
CA LYS A 93 -2.50 16.47 2.28
C LYS A 93 -3.36 15.71 3.29
N THR A 94 -3.33 14.38 3.23
CA THR A 94 -4.19 13.50 4.01
C THR A 94 -3.37 12.57 4.89
N GLU A 95 -3.83 12.39 6.13
CA GLU A 95 -3.28 11.40 7.05
C GLU A 95 -3.91 10.04 6.78
N THR A 96 -3.11 8.99 6.62
CA THR A 96 -3.61 7.61 6.55
C THR A 96 -3.68 7.01 7.94
N ASN A 97 -4.87 6.63 8.39
CA ASN A 97 -5.12 6.09 9.74
C ASN A 97 -5.42 4.59 9.72
N ASN A 98 -5.45 3.91 10.87
CA ASN A 98 -5.79 2.48 11.01
C ASN A 98 -5.11 1.57 9.96
N ILE A 99 -3.79 1.42 10.08
CA ILE A 99 -2.96 0.74 9.10
C ILE A 99 -2.55 -0.68 9.54
N LEU A 100 -2.33 -1.54 8.56
CA LEU A 100 -1.64 -2.82 8.66
C LEU A 100 -0.52 -2.84 7.60
N ASP A 101 0.61 -3.47 7.89
CA ASP A 101 1.76 -3.53 6.98
C ASP A 101 2.29 -4.96 6.88
N THR A 102 2.09 -5.57 5.71
CA THR A 102 2.47 -6.96 5.46
C THR A 102 3.99 -7.16 5.39
N LYS A 103 4.79 -6.13 5.11
CA LYS A 103 6.25 -6.25 5.09
C LYS A 103 6.82 -6.24 6.50
N ILE A 104 6.29 -5.39 7.39
CA ILE A 104 6.62 -5.44 8.83
C ILE A 104 6.18 -6.80 9.40
N ALA A 105 4.94 -7.22 9.12
CA ALA A 105 4.44 -8.52 9.55
C ALA A 105 5.33 -9.67 9.04
N SER A 106 5.74 -9.63 7.77
CA SER A 106 6.61 -10.64 7.16
C SER A 106 7.99 -10.70 7.82
N LYS A 107 8.63 -9.55 8.09
CA LYS A 107 9.93 -9.52 8.78
C LYS A 107 9.86 -10.12 10.19
N LEU A 108 8.76 -9.90 10.90
CA LEU A 108 8.56 -10.43 12.25
C LEU A 108 8.12 -11.90 12.24
N ALA A 109 7.31 -12.32 11.27
CA ALA A 109 6.75 -13.67 11.18
C ALA A 109 7.72 -14.67 10.55
N ARG A 110 8.36 -14.30 9.44
CA ARG A 110 9.13 -15.19 8.55
C ARG A 110 10.62 -15.08 8.82
N SER A 111 11.04 -15.30 10.08
CA SER A 111 12.46 -15.22 10.48
C SER A 111 13.37 -16.30 9.87
N TYR A 112 12.80 -17.21 9.06
CA TYR A 112 13.52 -18.21 8.27
C TYR A 112 13.88 -17.74 6.84
N SER A 113 13.52 -16.51 6.47
CA SER A 113 13.75 -15.97 5.13
C SER A 113 14.16 -14.50 5.22
N ASP A 114 15.15 -14.10 4.42
CA ASP A 114 15.52 -12.69 4.24
C ASP A 114 14.70 -12.00 3.13
N SER A 115 13.85 -12.76 2.43
CA SER A 115 13.09 -12.27 1.29
C SER A 115 11.67 -11.87 1.70
N HIS A 116 11.42 -10.56 1.78
CA HIS A 116 10.14 -9.99 2.20
C HIS A 116 9.49 -9.08 1.14
N SER A 117 9.81 -9.27 -0.14
CA SER A 117 9.15 -8.54 -1.22
C SER A 117 7.73 -9.04 -1.45
N LEU A 118 6.83 -8.18 -1.91
CA LEU A 118 5.44 -8.56 -2.20
C LEU A 118 5.37 -9.77 -3.14
N LYS A 119 6.13 -9.76 -4.24
CA LYS A 119 6.26 -10.91 -5.15
C LYS A 119 6.60 -12.22 -4.42
N THR A 120 7.52 -12.18 -3.46
CA THR A 120 7.90 -13.36 -2.66
C THR A 120 6.71 -13.85 -1.84
N LEU A 121 5.98 -12.94 -1.21
CA LEU A 121 4.83 -13.30 -0.38
C LEU A 121 3.65 -13.83 -1.21
N ILE A 122 3.39 -13.22 -2.36
CA ILE A 122 2.40 -13.73 -3.32
C ILE A 122 2.77 -15.16 -3.74
N LYS A 123 4.04 -15.41 -4.07
CA LYS A 123 4.48 -16.76 -4.44
C LYS A 123 4.35 -17.76 -3.30
N GLU A 124 4.72 -17.39 -2.08
CA GLU A 124 4.68 -18.30 -0.92
C GLU A 124 3.25 -18.61 -0.46
N PHE A 125 2.39 -17.60 -0.34
CA PHE A 125 1.05 -17.75 0.24
C PHE A 125 -0.04 -18.05 -0.79
N MET A 126 0.15 -17.61 -2.04
CA MET A 126 -0.85 -17.78 -3.11
C MET A 126 -0.41 -18.77 -4.19
N ASN A 127 0.87 -19.17 -4.20
CA ASN A 127 1.48 -19.95 -5.29
C ASN A 127 1.29 -19.31 -6.68
N VAL A 128 1.27 -17.97 -6.73
CA VAL A 128 1.14 -17.20 -7.98
C VAL A 128 2.47 -16.52 -8.30
N ASP A 129 2.88 -16.58 -9.56
CA ASP A 129 4.03 -15.83 -10.05
C ASP A 129 3.59 -14.51 -10.67
N VAL A 130 4.08 -13.40 -10.10
CA VAL A 130 3.85 -12.05 -10.62
C VAL A 130 5.10 -11.51 -11.31
N SER A 131 4.88 -10.75 -12.39
CA SER A 131 5.94 -10.07 -13.12
C SER A 131 6.34 -8.78 -12.42
N LYS A 132 7.64 -8.45 -12.43
CA LYS A 132 8.17 -7.15 -11.98
C LYS A 132 8.35 -6.14 -13.12
N GLN A 133 7.99 -6.54 -14.34
CA GLN A 133 8.31 -5.78 -15.55
C GLN A 133 7.80 -4.34 -15.51
N PHE A 134 6.65 -4.10 -14.88
CA PHE A 134 6.01 -2.79 -14.87
C PHE A 134 6.34 -1.92 -13.65
N GLN A 135 7.10 -2.43 -12.68
CA GLN A 135 7.52 -1.67 -11.49
C GLN A 135 8.30 -0.40 -11.84
N SER A 136 8.98 -0.38 -12.99
CA SER A 136 9.69 0.79 -13.50
C SER A 136 9.08 1.22 -14.83
N SER A 137 7.86 1.77 -14.76
CA SER A 137 7.10 2.31 -15.90
C SER A 137 6.73 3.76 -15.67
N ASP A 138 6.35 4.45 -16.75
CA ASP A 138 5.72 5.77 -16.63
C ASP A 138 4.24 5.61 -16.24
N PHE A 139 3.94 5.84 -14.96
CA PHE A 139 2.57 5.87 -14.43
C PHE A 139 1.92 7.25 -14.51
N GLY A 140 2.64 8.27 -14.99
CA GLY A 140 2.15 9.63 -15.14
C GLY A 140 1.40 9.90 -16.45
N GLY A 141 1.42 8.95 -17.40
CA GLY A 141 0.75 9.02 -18.69
C GLY A 141 -0.49 8.11 -18.78
N GLU A 142 -0.95 7.81 -20.01
CA GLU A 142 -2.00 6.82 -20.22
C GLU A 142 -1.56 5.42 -19.77
N LEU A 143 -2.38 4.77 -18.96
CA LEU A 143 -2.08 3.45 -18.41
C LEU A 143 -2.45 2.37 -19.42
N SER A 144 -1.46 1.54 -19.77
CA SER A 144 -1.71 0.35 -20.57
C SER A 144 -2.48 -0.73 -19.79
N PRO A 145 -3.19 -1.65 -20.46
CA PRO A 145 -3.82 -2.80 -19.80
C PRO A 145 -2.85 -3.64 -18.94
N ALA A 146 -1.58 -3.69 -19.32
CA ALA A 146 -0.55 -4.42 -18.59
C ALA A 146 -0.14 -3.69 -17.29
N GLN A 147 -0.05 -2.36 -17.31
CA GLN A 147 0.15 -1.55 -16.09
C GLN A 147 -1.06 -1.67 -15.16
N LEU A 148 -2.29 -1.59 -15.68
CA LEU A 148 -3.50 -1.76 -14.85
C LEU A 148 -3.52 -3.14 -14.17
N LYS A 149 -3.13 -4.19 -14.89
CA LYS A 149 -3.00 -5.54 -14.32
C LYS A 149 -1.88 -5.64 -13.29
N TYR A 150 -0.76 -4.95 -13.51
CA TYR A 150 0.33 -4.87 -12.52
C TYR A 150 -0.18 -4.22 -11.23
N CYS A 151 -0.72 -3.00 -11.33
CA CYS A 151 -1.32 -2.26 -10.23
C CYS A 151 -2.35 -3.09 -9.44
N ALA A 152 -3.21 -3.84 -10.14
CA ALA A 152 -4.17 -4.71 -9.47
C ALA A 152 -3.50 -5.84 -8.67
N ASN A 153 -2.44 -6.46 -9.19
CA ASN A 153 -1.74 -7.54 -8.49
C ASN A 153 -1.04 -7.08 -7.21
N ASP A 154 -0.71 -5.79 -7.08
CA ASP A 154 -0.06 -5.26 -5.88
C ASP A 154 -1.01 -5.13 -4.68
N VAL A 155 -2.33 -5.12 -4.90
CA VAL A 155 -3.33 -5.00 -3.83
C VAL A 155 -4.19 -6.24 -3.59
N ILE A 156 -4.57 -7.00 -4.63
CA ILE A 156 -5.60 -8.07 -4.51
C ILE A 156 -5.22 -9.22 -3.57
N TYR A 157 -3.92 -9.44 -3.33
CA TYR A 157 -3.45 -10.55 -2.49
C TYR A 157 -3.17 -10.13 -1.04
N LEU A 158 -3.20 -8.81 -0.72
CA LEU A 158 -2.73 -8.30 0.57
C LEU A 158 -3.61 -8.76 1.73
N HIS A 159 -4.93 -8.87 1.58
CA HIS A 159 -5.80 -9.41 2.63
C HIS A 159 -5.39 -10.82 3.03
N LYS A 160 -5.19 -11.71 2.04
CA LYS A 160 -4.83 -13.10 2.29
C LYS A 160 -3.41 -13.23 2.85
N ILE A 161 -2.46 -12.48 2.30
CA ILE A 161 -1.09 -12.44 2.83
C ILE A 161 -1.08 -11.96 4.28
N HIS A 162 -1.82 -10.90 4.61
CA HIS A 162 -1.93 -10.42 5.98
C HIS A 162 -2.54 -11.47 6.92
N GLU A 163 -3.61 -12.16 6.50
CA GLU A 163 -4.25 -13.23 7.27
C GLU A 163 -3.25 -14.34 7.64
N GLU A 164 -2.48 -14.84 6.67
CA GLU A 164 -1.51 -15.92 6.89
C GLU A 164 -0.32 -15.46 7.75
N LEU A 165 0.19 -14.25 7.53
CA LEU A 165 1.24 -13.67 8.37
C LEU A 165 0.77 -13.47 9.81
N ASN A 166 -0.47 -13.05 10.02
CA ASN A 166 -1.04 -12.86 11.35
C ASN A 166 -1.12 -14.18 12.13
N LYS A 167 -1.48 -15.30 11.48
CA LYS A 167 -1.45 -16.63 12.10
C LYS A 167 -0.05 -16.98 12.63
N ILE A 168 0.99 -16.67 11.85
CA ILE A 168 2.38 -16.89 12.25
C ILE A 168 2.77 -15.95 13.40
N LEU A 169 2.44 -14.65 13.33
CA LEU A 169 2.73 -13.70 14.41
C LEU A 169 2.13 -14.12 15.75
N VAL A 170 0.89 -14.63 15.74
CA VAL A 170 0.22 -15.14 16.94
C VAL A 170 0.92 -16.41 17.45
N ARG A 171 1.19 -17.38 16.56
CA ARG A 171 1.90 -18.62 16.91
C ARG A 171 3.26 -18.35 17.56
N GLU A 172 4.02 -17.42 17.00
CA GLU A 172 5.36 -17.03 17.46
C GLU A 172 5.34 -16.01 18.62
N LYS A 173 4.16 -15.59 19.09
CA LYS A 173 3.98 -14.58 20.16
C LYS A 173 4.62 -13.23 19.86
N ARG A 174 4.57 -12.79 18.60
CA ARG A 174 5.14 -11.52 18.11
C ARG A 174 4.09 -10.46 17.74
N ILE A 175 2.81 -10.76 17.96
CA ILE A 175 1.70 -9.89 17.56
C ILE A 175 1.72 -8.52 18.25
N ASP A 176 2.12 -8.44 19.52
CA ASP A 176 2.15 -7.16 20.24
C ASP A 176 3.34 -6.30 19.81
N LEU A 177 4.47 -6.94 19.44
CA LEU A 177 5.59 -6.24 18.81
C LEU A 177 5.18 -5.67 17.44
N TYR A 178 4.44 -6.45 16.63
CA TYR A 178 3.90 -5.96 15.36
C TYR A 178 3.00 -4.74 15.55
N LYS A 179 2.06 -4.77 16.50
CA LYS A 179 1.22 -3.60 16.83
C LYS A 179 2.04 -2.37 17.23
N SER A 180 3.10 -2.58 18.03
CA SER A 180 4.01 -1.51 18.43
C SER A 180 4.77 -0.91 17.24
N CYS A 181 5.19 -1.74 16.28
CA CYS A 181 5.80 -1.28 15.04
C CYS A 181 4.82 -0.44 14.18
N LEU A 182 3.55 -0.88 14.06
CA LEU A 182 2.52 -0.14 13.33
C LEU A 182 2.25 1.23 13.96
N ALA A 183 2.15 1.29 15.29
CA ALA A 183 1.95 2.55 16.02
C ALA A 183 3.07 3.57 15.73
N PHE A 184 4.30 3.11 15.51
CA PHE A 184 5.43 3.97 15.17
C PHE A 184 5.50 4.34 13.68
N LEU A 185 4.80 3.64 12.77
CA LEU A 185 4.97 3.83 11.33
C LEU A 185 4.65 5.27 10.89
N LYS A 186 3.62 5.89 11.48
CA LYS A 186 3.29 7.31 11.22
C LYS A 186 4.43 8.24 11.59
N THR A 187 5.05 8.06 12.75
CA THR A 187 6.22 8.84 13.17
C THR A 187 7.41 8.58 12.24
N ARG A 188 7.61 7.33 11.79
CA ARG A 188 8.67 7.01 10.81
C ARG A 188 8.47 7.76 9.48
N VAL A 189 7.23 7.92 9.02
CA VAL A 189 6.88 8.73 7.84
C VAL A 189 7.19 10.21 8.07
N ASP A 190 6.84 10.76 9.24
CA ASP A 190 7.12 12.15 9.58
C ASP A 190 8.63 12.46 9.62
N LEU A 191 9.41 11.54 10.17
CA LEU A 191 10.87 11.62 10.17
C LEU A 191 11.45 11.66 8.74
N ASP A 192 10.89 10.87 7.81
CA ASP A 192 11.33 10.88 6.41
C ASP A 192 11.05 12.21 5.71
N LEU A 193 9.87 12.76 5.92
CA LEU A 193 9.47 14.06 5.37
C LEU A 193 10.33 15.20 5.95
N ALA A 194 10.76 15.06 7.21
CA ALA A 194 11.71 15.92 7.89
C ALA A 194 13.19 15.63 7.52
N LEU A 195 13.45 14.72 6.57
CA LEU A 195 14.77 14.34 6.05
C LEU A 195 15.68 13.57 7.02
N PHE A 196 15.16 13.06 8.13
CA PHE A 196 15.88 12.15 9.03
C PHE A 196 15.88 10.73 8.48
N LYS A 197 16.62 10.44 7.40
CA LYS A 197 16.51 9.14 6.69
C LYS A 197 17.09 7.96 7.44
N ASP A 198 18.11 8.21 8.25
CA ASP A 198 18.78 7.19 9.03
C ASP A 198 17.91 6.71 10.20
N ASP A 199 18.36 5.63 10.83
CA ASP A 199 17.75 5.19 12.07
C ASP A 199 18.02 6.27 13.14
N ILE A 200 16.95 6.92 13.63
CA ILE A 200 17.08 8.01 14.59
C ILE A 200 17.63 7.53 15.95
N TRP A 201 17.68 6.21 16.16
CA TRP A 201 18.27 5.58 17.33
C TRP A 201 19.67 5.02 17.09
N SER A 202 20.21 5.06 15.86
CA SER A 202 21.61 4.66 15.62
C SER A 202 22.59 5.73 16.09
N HIS A 203 23.79 5.28 16.47
CA HIS A 203 24.92 6.14 16.81
C HIS A 203 25.50 6.87 15.59
#